data_AF-A0A957HMW6-F1
#
_entry.id   AF-A0A957HMW6-F1
#
_cell.length_a   1.000
_cell.length_b   1.000
_cell.length_c   1.000
_cell.angle_alpha   90.00
_cell.angle_beta   90.00
_cell.angle_gamma   90.00
#
_symmetry.space_group_name_H-M   'P 1'
#
loop_
_entity.id
_entity.type
_entity.pdbx_description
1 polymer ?
#
loop_
_entity_poly.entity_id
_entity_poly.type
_entity_poly.pdbx_seq_one_letter_code
_entity_poly.pdbx_strand_id
1 'polypeptide(L)'
;MMKDLQFTFNRHVSNGMAATPTVPMHYRTCPSTGRQPFISYSLGQAAKMKRVLILGSSGSGKSTLARMLGATLELPVIHLDRHFWQPGWIETSEAEWFEIVQQLIQREQWIIDGNYRSTLDIRLQAADTVVFLDLPPWLCALRAIKRRIQYRNSPRPDMAHGCREQLFDPQFPQFIQHILEYPNRALPDVKTRLRPYLNSKDIIWLKTTKDVTDFLKAPLDKRFIAHQFDLVSQNGSYRKQTSAKMEIGRLRD
;
A
#
# COMPACT_ATOMS: atom_id res chain seq x y z
N MET A 1 39.87 4.35 -38.40
CA MET A 1 38.88 5.41 -38.71
C MET A 1 38.13 5.69 -37.42
N MET A 2 38.59 6.70 -36.66
CA MET A 2 38.00 8.05 -36.59
C MET A 2 36.57 8.04 -36.03
N LYS A 3 36.17 8.77 -34.99
CA LYS A 3 36.81 9.79 -34.15
C LYS A 3 35.93 9.99 -32.90
N ASP A 4 36.57 10.47 -31.84
CA ASP A 4 36.01 11.07 -30.65
C ASP A 4 34.95 12.15 -30.93
N LEU A 5 34.04 12.33 -29.97
CA LEU A 5 33.39 13.60 -29.70
C LEU A 5 33.28 13.79 -28.18
N GLN A 6 34.36 14.34 -27.64
CA GLN A 6 34.30 15.14 -26.43
C GLN A 6 33.60 16.46 -26.74
N PHE A 7 32.75 16.93 -25.83
CA PHE A 7 32.37 18.34 -25.79
C PHE A 7 32.80 18.90 -24.44
N THR A 8 33.95 19.56 -24.46
CA THR A 8 34.37 20.56 -23.49
C THR A 8 34.01 21.93 -24.07
N PHE A 9 33.30 22.76 -23.30
CA PHE A 9 33.59 24.19 -23.34
C PHE A 9 33.35 24.89 -22.00
N ASN A 10 34.10 25.97 -21.87
CA ASN A 10 34.76 26.50 -20.69
C ASN A 10 33.95 27.55 -19.92
N ARG A 11 34.44 27.83 -18.72
CA ARG A 11 34.09 28.90 -17.76
C ARG A 11 34.03 30.32 -18.35
N HIS A 12 33.19 31.17 -17.76
CA HIS A 12 33.58 32.38 -16.99
C HIS A 12 32.33 32.93 -16.25
N VAL A 13 32.27 32.85 -14.91
CA VAL A 13 32.62 33.87 -13.90
C VAL A 13 31.95 35.24 -14.11
N SER A 14 30.97 35.55 -13.26
CA SER A 14 30.83 36.90 -12.69
C SER A 14 30.05 36.85 -11.38
N ASN A 15 30.65 37.48 -10.37
CA ASN A 15 30.16 37.71 -9.02
C ASN A 15 28.74 38.29 -8.97
N GLY A 16 27.96 37.82 -8.01
CA GLY A 16 26.69 38.41 -7.62
C GLY A 16 26.34 37.95 -6.21
N MET A 17 26.96 38.59 -5.20
CA MET A 17 26.49 38.55 -3.82
C MET A 17 25.03 39.00 -3.81
N ALA A 18 24.11 38.10 -3.50
CA ALA A 18 22.72 38.45 -3.21
C ALA A 18 22.42 38.03 -1.77
N ALA A 19 22.03 39.04 -1.00
CA ALA A 19 21.95 39.08 0.44
C ALA A 19 21.11 37.97 1.06
N THR A 20 21.65 37.39 2.13
CA THR A 20 20.85 36.78 3.19
C THR A 20 19.89 37.83 3.77
N PRO A 21 18.59 37.58 3.88
CA PRO A 21 17.71 38.48 4.61
C PRO A 21 17.99 38.32 6.11
N THR A 22 18.85 39.20 6.63
CA THR A 22 18.99 39.48 8.06
C THR A 22 17.74 40.19 8.53
N VAL A 23 16.83 39.43 9.16
CA VAL A 23 15.71 40.01 9.88
C VAL A 23 16.27 40.72 11.12
N PRO A 24 16.00 42.02 11.34
CA PRO A 24 16.47 42.72 12.53
C PRO A 24 15.78 42.15 13.77
N MET A 25 16.57 41.56 14.67
CA MET A 25 16.13 41.14 16.00
C MET A 25 15.90 42.39 16.85
N HIS A 26 14.68 42.91 16.83
CA HIS A 26 14.19 43.81 17.87
C HIS A 26 13.65 42.98 19.04
N TYR A 27 14.48 42.79 20.07
CA TYR A 27 14.04 42.26 21.34
C TYR A 27 13.22 43.34 22.07
N ARG A 28 11.89 43.31 21.92
CA ARG A 28 11.02 43.91 22.93
C ARG A 28 10.81 42.89 24.03
N THR A 29 11.48 43.08 25.16
CA THR A 29 11.12 42.42 26.41
C THR A 29 9.79 42.99 26.90
N CYS A 30 8.77 42.15 27.00
CA CYS A 30 7.54 42.46 27.73
C CYS A 30 7.15 41.29 28.63
N PRO A 31 6.51 41.56 29.79
CA PRO A 31 6.66 40.75 30.98
C PRO A 31 5.69 39.57 31.04
N SER A 32 6.17 38.53 31.71
CA SER A 32 5.44 37.44 32.37
C SER A 32 3.91 37.55 32.41
N THR A 33 3.25 36.86 31.49
CA THR A 33 1.94 36.24 31.74
C THR A 33 2.01 34.79 31.30
N GLY A 34 1.88 33.88 32.26
CA GLY A 34 1.96 32.44 32.09
C GLY A 34 0.82 31.83 31.28
N ARG A 35 0.83 32.06 29.96
CA ARG A 35 0.20 31.16 28.99
C ARG A 35 1.30 30.58 28.13
N GLN A 36 1.45 29.25 28.19
CA GLN A 36 2.32 28.56 27.26
C GLN A 36 1.91 28.93 25.83
N PRO A 37 2.87 29.22 24.94
CA PRO A 37 2.55 29.49 23.55
C PRO A 37 1.82 28.27 23.00
N PHE A 38 0.58 28.46 22.59
CA PHE A 38 -0.11 27.52 21.73
C PHE A 38 0.70 27.49 20.44
N ILE A 39 1.62 26.53 20.32
CA ILE A 39 2.26 26.24 19.05
C ILE A 39 1.12 25.76 18.15
N SER A 40 0.55 26.68 17.37
CA SER A 40 -0.24 26.30 16.22
C SER A 40 0.74 25.62 15.28
N TYR A 41 0.83 24.30 15.35
CA TYR A 41 1.34 23.54 14.23
C TYR A 41 0.50 23.98 13.03
N SER A 42 1.10 24.72 12.09
CA SER A 42 0.53 24.75 10.75
C SER A 42 0.44 23.27 10.41
N LEU A 43 -0.78 22.76 10.19
CA LEU A 43 -1.00 21.42 9.69
C LEU A 43 -0.23 21.36 8.37
N GLY A 44 1.03 20.95 8.45
CA GLY A 44 1.87 20.68 7.30
C GLY A 44 1.06 19.71 6.50
N GLN A 45 0.62 20.20 5.33
CA GLN A 45 -0.29 19.56 4.40
C GLN A 45 -0.12 18.05 4.49
N ALA A 46 -1.06 17.36 5.13
CA ALA A 46 -0.95 15.94 5.36
C ALA A 46 -0.70 15.28 4.00
N ALA A 47 0.34 14.45 3.90
CA ALA A 47 0.69 13.82 2.64
C ALA A 47 -0.51 12.98 2.17
N LYS A 48 -1.29 13.53 1.24
CA LYS A 48 -2.49 12.88 0.72
C LYS A 48 -2.04 11.60 0.03
N MET A 49 -2.59 10.46 0.41
CA MET A 49 -2.41 9.18 -0.29
C MET A 49 -2.75 9.40 -1.77
N LYS A 50 -1.80 9.20 -2.69
CA LYS A 50 -2.00 9.39 -4.13
C LYS A 50 -1.78 8.10 -4.91
N ARG A 51 -0.81 7.29 -4.52
CA ARG A 51 -0.39 6.07 -5.22
C ARG A 51 -0.42 4.89 -4.27
N VAL A 52 -1.61 4.31 -4.13
CA VAL A 52 -1.91 3.28 -3.14
C VAL A 52 -1.81 1.90 -3.77
N LEU A 53 -0.92 1.07 -3.25
CA LEU A 53 -0.79 -0.34 -3.65
C LEU A 53 -1.54 -1.23 -2.65
N ILE A 54 -2.48 -2.04 -3.13
CA ILE A 54 -3.22 -3.00 -2.30
C ILE A 54 -2.75 -4.42 -2.60
N LEU A 55 -2.23 -5.08 -1.55
CA LEU A 55 -1.66 -6.43 -1.62
C LEU A 55 -2.47 -7.42 -0.75
N GLY A 56 -2.34 -8.72 -1.03
CA GLY A 56 -3.01 -9.77 -0.27
C GLY A 56 -3.50 -10.94 -1.12
N SER A 57 -3.83 -12.04 -0.45
CA SER A 57 -4.30 -13.28 -1.09
C SER A 57 -5.59 -13.09 -1.89
N SER A 58 -5.88 -14.00 -2.82
CA SER A 58 -7.20 -14.05 -3.47
C SER A 58 -8.28 -14.32 -2.41
N GLY A 59 -9.41 -13.62 -2.50
CA GLY A 59 -10.48 -13.71 -1.49
C GLY A 59 -10.26 -12.87 -0.22
N SER A 60 -9.14 -12.16 -0.07
CA SER A 60 -8.92 -11.28 1.09
C SER A 60 -9.81 -10.03 1.09
N GLY A 61 -10.35 -9.64 -0.07
CA GLY A 61 -11.24 -8.48 -0.22
C GLY A 61 -10.58 -7.23 -0.79
N LYS A 62 -9.39 -7.35 -1.38
CA LYS A 62 -8.65 -6.23 -2.01
C LYS A 62 -9.52 -5.42 -2.96
N SER A 63 -10.25 -6.05 -3.88
CA SER A 63 -11.06 -5.36 -4.89
C SER A 63 -12.25 -4.62 -4.29
N THR A 64 -12.75 -5.08 -3.13
CA THR A 64 -13.75 -4.33 -2.36
C THR A 64 -13.11 -3.14 -1.67
N LEU A 65 -11.97 -3.34 -1.00
CA LEU A 65 -11.25 -2.26 -0.34
C LEU A 65 -10.83 -1.17 -1.34
N ALA A 66 -10.31 -1.56 -2.50
CA ALA A 66 -9.87 -0.67 -3.56
C ALA A 66 -11.01 0.23 -4.04
N ARG A 67 -12.19 -0.34 -4.30
CA ARG A 67 -13.38 0.42 -4.70
C ARG A 67 -13.84 1.40 -3.63
N MET A 68 -13.86 0.97 -2.36
CA MET A 68 -14.25 1.83 -1.25
C MET A 68 -13.25 2.99 -1.07
N LEU A 69 -11.96 2.69 -1.05
CA LEU A 69 -10.91 3.71 -0.96
C LEU A 69 -10.92 4.66 -2.16
N GLY A 70 -11.12 4.14 -3.38
CA GLY A 70 -11.20 4.96 -4.57
C GLY A 70 -12.36 5.95 -4.52
N ALA A 71 -13.52 5.50 -4.02
CA ALA A 71 -14.66 6.38 -3.80
C ALA A 71 -14.40 7.43 -2.70
N THR A 72 -13.75 7.05 -1.60
CA THR A 72 -13.48 7.97 -0.48
C THR A 72 -12.37 8.98 -0.78
N LEU A 73 -11.33 8.57 -1.52
CA LEU A 73 -10.17 9.40 -1.83
C LEU A 73 -10.29 10.10 -3.19
N GLU A 74 -11.33 9.78 -3.97
CA GLU A 74 -11.54 10.22 -5.35
C GLU A 74 -10.36 9.85 -6.26
N LEU A 75 -9.83 8.64 -6.07
CA LEU A 75 -8.68 8.13 -6.84
C LEU A 75 -9.12 7.07 -7.86
N PRO A 76 -8.48 7.01 -9.04
CA PRO A 76 -8.78 5.99 -10.03
C PRO A 76 -8.32 4.62 -9.54
N VAL A 77 -9.22 3.64 -9.58
CA VAL A 77 -8.96 2.25 -9.19
C VAL A 77 -8.59 1.41 -10.40
N ILE A 78 -7.47 0.72 -10.32
CA ILE A 78 -6.92 -0.14 -11.35
C ILE A 78 -6.87 -1.57 -10.79
N HIS A 79 -7.72 -2.45 -11.31
CA HIS A 79 -7.68 -3.88 -11.00
C HIS A 79 -6.77 -4.58 -12.01
N LEU A 80 -5.63 -5.12 -11.55
CA LEU A 80 -4.65 -5.75 -12.42
C LEU A 80 -5.20 -6.95 -13.18
N ASP A 81 -6.16 -7.68 -12.59
CA ASP A 81 -6.83 -8.81 -13.22
C ASP A 81 -7.55 -8.39 -14.54
N ARG A 82 -7.99 -7.13 -14.68
CA ARG A 82 -8.57 -6.62 -15.95
C ARG A 82 -7.57 -6.45 -17.08
N HIS A 83 -6.30 -6.31 -16.74
CA HIS A 83 -5.21 -6.04 -17.70
C HIS A 83 -4.36 -7.29 -17.97
N PHE A 84 -4.31 -8.21 -17.01
CA PHE A 84 -3.53 -9.43 -17.13
C PHE A 84 -4.23 -10.52 -17.94
N TRP A 85 -5.56 -10.60 -17.86
CA TRP A 85 -6.33 -11.65 -18.55
C TRP A 85 -6.91 -11.12 -19.85
N GLN A 86 -6.60 -11.81 -20.94
CA GLN A 86 -7.27 -11.65 -22.22
C GLN A 86 -8.56 -12.52 -22.26
N PRO A 87 -9.50 -12.23 -23.18
CA PRO A 87 -10.72 -13.02 -23.32
C PRO A 87 -10.43 -14.52 -23.42
N GLY A 88 -11.17 -15.34 -22.67
CA GLY A 88 -10.94 -16.78 -22.62
C GLY A 88 -9.91 -17.24 -21.59
N TRP A 89 -9.54 -16.40 -20.62
CA TRP A 89 -8.54 -16.72 -19.58
C TRP A 89 -7.14 -16.96 -20.13
N ILE A 90 -6.79 -16.23 -21.19
CA ILE A 90 -5.45 -16.27 -21.79
C ILE A 90 -4.57 -15.29 -21.01
N GLU A 91 -3.41 -15.76 -20.54
CA GLU A 91 -2.43 -14.93 -19.84
C GLU A 91 -1.75 -13.97 -20.83
N THR A 92 -1.65 -12.69 -20.46
CA THR A 92 -0.79 -11.74 -21.16
C THR A 92 0.67 -12.16 -21.00
N SER A 93 1.46 -12.03 -22.08
CA SER A 93 2.88 -12.40 -22.05
C SER A 93 3.67 -11.59 -21.01
N GLU A 94 4.78 -12.13 -20.50
CA GLU A 94 5.55 -11.45 -19.45
C GLU A 94 6.07 -10.06 -19.88
N ALA A 95 6.54 -9.94 -21.13
CA ALA A 95 7.02 -8.68 -21.69
C ALA A 95 5.89 -7.64 -21.78
N GLU A 96 4.76 -8.01 -22.39
CA GLU A 96 3.59 -7.12 -22.48
C GLU A 96 3.06 -6.76 -21.09
N TRP A 97 3.04 -7.72 -20.16
CA TRP A 97 2.59 -7.48 -18.80
C TRP A 97 3.46 -6.46 -18.07
N PHE A 98 4.78 -6.56 -18.22
CA PHE A 98 5.70 -5.59 -17.65
C PHE A 98 5.47 -4.19 -18.21
N GLU A 99 5.33 -4.06 -19.54
CA GLU A 99 5.05 -2.80 -20.21
C GLU A 99 3.72 -2.16 -19.76
N ILE A 100 2.66 -2.96 -19.69
CA ILE A 100 1.36 -2.51 -19.21
C ILE A 100 1.49 -1.97 -17.78
N VAL A 101 2.13 -2.70 -16.87
CA VAL A 101 2.29 -2.24 -15.49
C VAL A 101 3.15 -0.98 -15.41
N GLN A 102 4.23 -0.87 -16.19
CA GLN A 102 5.05 0.33 -16.27
C GLN A 102 4.22 1.57 -16.66
N GLN A 103 3.34 1.45 -17.66
CA GLN A 103 2.46 2.54 -18.07
C GLN A 103 1.45 2.89 -16.97
N LEU A 104 0.90 1.90 -16.27
CA LEU A 104 -0.08 2.13 -15.20
C LEU A 104 0.52 2.89 -14.01
N ILE A 105 1.75 2.55 -13.60
CA ILE A 105 2.40 3.17 -12.43
C ILE A 105 2.92 4.59 -12.67
N GLN A 106 3.11 4.99 -13.94
CA GLN A 106 3.54 6.35 -14.32
C GLN A 106 2.48 7.41 -14.05
N ARG A 107 1.21 7.03 -13.84
CA ARG A 107 0.14 7.97 -13.48
C ARG A 107 0.42 8.63 -12.13
N GLU A 108 0.06 9.90 -12.00
CA GLU A 108 0.28 10.66 -10.76
C GLU A 108 -0.55 10.15 -9.58
N GLN A 109 -1.71 9.55 -9.86
CA GLN A 109 -2.71 9.14 -8.89
C GLN A 109 -3.32 7.79 -9.30
N TRP A 110 -3.35 6.84 -8.38
CA TRP A 110 -3.95 5.52 -8.58
C TRP A 110 -4.12 4.73 -7.29
N ILE A 111 -5.06 3.80 -7.32
CA ILE A 111 -5.13 2.65 -6.42
C ILE A 111 -4.99 1.40 -7.27
N ILE A 112 -3.89 0.65 -7.09
CA ILE A 112 -3.65 -0.60 -7.81
C ILE A 112 -3.97 -1.77 -6.90
N ASP A 113 -4.92 -2.59 -7.33
CA ASP A 113 -5.28 -3.88 -6.71
C ASP A 113 -4.74 -5.03 -7.54
N GLY A 114 -3.85 -5.83 -6.94
CA GLY A 114 -3.44 -7.11 -7.52
C GLY A 114 -2.18 -7.69 -6.90
N ASN A 115 -2.07 -9.02 -6.89
CA ASN A 115 -1.01 -9.76 -6.19
C ASN A 115 -0.03 -10.45 -7.17
N TYR A 116 0.30 -9.78 -8.27
CA TYR A 116 1.26 -10.25 -9.28
C TYR A 116 2.70 -10.02 -8.82
N ARG A 117 3.41 -11.10 -8.50
CA ARG A 117 4.76 -11.03 -7.90
C ARG A 117 5.84 -10.57 -8.90
N SER A 118 5.70 -10.90 -10.18
CA SER A 118 6.65 -10.52 -11.24
C SER A 118 6.82 -9.00 -11.37
N THR A 119 5.74 -8.23 -11.14
CA THR A 119 5.75 -6.77 -11.24
C THR A 119 5.61 -6.08 -9.88
N LEU A 120 5.84 -6.79 -8.77
CA LEU A 120 5.66 -6.24 -7.43
C LEU A 120 6.70 -5.14 -7.12
N ASP A 121 7.95 -5.33 -7.51
CA ASP A 121 9.04 -4.43 -7.11
C ASP A 121 8.89 -3.03 -7.70
N ILE A 122 8.55 -2.93 -8.99
CA ILE A 122 8.30 -1.64 -9.67
C ILE A 122 7.09 -0.92 -9.08
N ARG A 123 6.05 -1.66 -8.67
CA ARG A 123 4.86 -1.10 -8.02
C ARG A 123 5.16 -0.60 -6.62
N LEU A 124 5.96 -1.34 -5.86
CA LEU A 124 6.41 -0.92 -4.53
C LEU A 124 7.25 0.35 -4.60
N GLN A 125 8.15 0.45 -5.58
CA GLN A 125 8.95 1.66 -5.79
C GLN A 125 8.08 2.89 -6.06
N ALA A 126 7.07 2.76 -6.94
CA ALA A 126 6.19 3.85 -7.34
C ALA A 126 5.13 4.25 -6.28
N ALA A 127 4.68 3.32 -5.43
CA ALA A 127 3.65 3.59 -4.43
C ALA A 127 4.14 4.53 -3.32
N ASP A 128 3.26 5.41 -2.81
CA ASP A 128 3.51 6.15 -1.57
C ASP A 128 2.97 5.40 -0.34
N THR A 129 1.85 4.71 -0.51
CA THR A 129 1.21 3.91 0.52
C THR A 129 0.99 2.47 0.06
N VAL A 130 1.24 1.50 0.94
CA VAL A 130 0.96 0.09 0.72
C VAL A 130 -0.04 -0.39 1.77
N VAL A 131 -1.19 -0.91 1.32
CA VAL A 131 -2.19 -1.53 2.18
C VAL A 131 -2.14 -3.03 1.98
N PHE A 132 -1.75 -3.77 3.02
CA PHE A 132 -1.59 -5.22 2.95
C PHE A 132 -2.66 -5.97 3.73
N LEU A 133 -3.47 -6.77 3.02
CA LEU A 133 -4.50 -7.63 3.61
C LEU A 133 -3.91 -9.02 3.87
N ASP A 134 -3.53 -9.26 5.12
CA ASP A 134 -2.99 -10.51 5.64
C ASP A 134 -4.06 -11.24 6.48
N LEU A 135 -5.22 -11.46 5.87
CA LEU A 135 -6.35 -12.15 6.51
C LEU A 135 -6.11 -13.67 6.56
N PRO A 136 -6.77 -14.39 7.50
CA PRO A 136 -6.66 -15.84 7.59
C PRO A 136 -6.98 -16.56 6.25
N PRO A 137 -6.16 -17.53 5.82
CA PRO A 137 -6.34 -18.19 4.51
C PRO A 137 -7.67 -18.92 4.37
N TRP A 138 -8.14 -19.55 5.44
CA TRP A 138 -9.45 -20.22 5.46
C TRP A 138 -10.59 -19.24 5.16
N LEU A 139 -10.52 -18.02 5.70
CA LEU A 139 -11.51 -16.97 5.46
C LEU A 139 -11.44 -16.51 4.00
N CYS A 140 -10.24 -16.34 3.47
CA CYS A 140 -10.02 -16.01 2.06
C CYS A 140 -10.59 -17.08 1.12
N ALA A 141 -10.36 -18.36 1.42
CA ALA A 141 -10.89 -19.49 0.67
C ALA A 141 -12.42 -19.55 0.71
N LEU A 142 -13.03 -19.41 1.88
CA LEU A 142 -14.50 -19.36 2.03
C LEU A 142 -15.10 -18.21 1.20
N ARG A 143 -14.48 -17.03 1.22
CA ARG A 143 -14.92 -15.88 0.42
C ARG A 143 -14.77 -16.14 -1.08
N ALA A 144 -13.71 -16.80 -1.51
CA ALA A 144 -13.52 -17.18 -2.90
C ALA A 144 -14.59 -18.19 -3.38
N ILE A 145 -14.93 -19.17 -2.54
CA ILE A 145 -16.03 -20.12 -2.78
C ILE A 145 -17.36 -19.40 -2.87
N LYS A 146 -17.70 -18.57 -1.87
CA LYS A 146 -18.93 -17.76 -1.87
C LYS A 146 -19.04 -16.89 -3.12
N ARG A 147 -17.95 -16.22 -3.50
CA ARG A 147 -17.88 -15.38 -4.70
C ARG A 147 -18.17 -16.17 -5.96
N ARG A 148 -17.61 -17.38 -6.09
CA ARG A 148 -17.86 -18.23 -7.26
C ARG A 148 -19.31 -18.68 -7.38
N ILE A 149 -19.96 -18.97 -6.25
CA ILE A 149 -21.40 -19.28 -6.21
C ILE A 149 -22.22 -18.03 -6.60
N GLN A 150 -21.83 -16.85 -6.12
CA GLN A 150 -22.53 -15.59 -6.39
C GLN A 150 -22.43 -15.13 -7.85
N TYR A 151 -21.25 -15.20 -8.45
CA TYR A 151 -21.01 -14.75 -9.84
C TYR A 151 -21.16 -15.89 -10.86
N ARG A 152 -21.96 -16.90 -10.51
CA ARG A 152 -22.31 -18.01 -11.39
C ARG A 152 -22.77 -17.47 -12.75
N ASN A 153 -22.07 -17.84 -13.82
CA ASN A 153 -22.38 -17.45 -15.21
C ASN A 153 -22.39 -15.93 -15.49
N SER A 154 -21.84 -15.11 -14.59
CA SER A 154 -21.75 -13.66 -14.76
C SER A 154 -20.29 -13.19 -14.71
N PRO A 155 -19.86 -12.25 -15.56
CA PRO A 155 -18.53 -11.67 -15.45
C PRO A 155 -18.43 -10.87 -14.15
N ARG A 156 -17.30 -10.96 -13.48
CA ARG A 156 -17.04 -10.12 -12.31
C ARG A 156 -16.77 -8.68 -12.77
N PRO A 157 -17.20 -7.66 -12.01
CA PRO A 157 -16.94 -6.27 -12.38
C PRO A 157 -15.44 -5.97 -12.44
N ASP A 158 -14.62 -6.63 -11.62
CA ASP A 158 -13.17 -6.48 -11.52
C ASP A 158 -12.37 -7.31 -12.53
N MET A 159 -13.02 -8.00 -13.47
CA MET A 159 -12.36 -8.84 -14.49
C MET A 159 -12.52 -8.29 -15.92
N ALA A 160 -11.65 -8.73 -16.82
CA ALA A 160 -11.73 -8.40 -18.24
C ALA A 160 -13.01 -8.97 -18.88
N HIS A 161 -13.51 -8.30 -19.93
CA HIS A 161 -14.66 -8.78 -20.68
C HIS A 161 -14.37 -10.14 -21.33
N GLY A 162 -15.31 -11.08 -21.23
CA GLY A 162 -15.15 -12.43 -21.77
C GLY A 162 -14.54 -13.46 -20.81
N CYS A 163 -14.00 -13.03 -19.66
CA CYS A 163 -13.55 -13.94 -18.59
C CYS A 163 -14.73 -14.34 -17.70
N ARG A 164 -15.54 -15.30 -18.17
CA ARG A 164 -16.66 -15.83 -17.39
C ARG A 164 -16.18 -16.84 -16.37
N GLU A 165 -16.67 -16.71 -15.14
CA GLU A 165 -16.48 -17.72 -14.11
C GLU A 165 -17.26 -18.98 -14.47
N GLN A 166 -16.55 -20.08 -14.68
CA GLN A 166 -17.17 -21.39 -14.82
C GLN A 166 -17.42 -21.97 -13.43
N LEU A 167 -18.56 -22.66 -13.21
CA LEU A 167 -18.84 -23.37 -11.93
C LEU A 167 -18.03 -24.64 -11.76
N PHE A 168 -17.79 -25.33 -12.87
CA PHE A 168 -17.13 -26.62 -12.92
C PHE A 168 -15.77 -26.49 -13.60
N ASP A 169 -15.04 -25.43 -13.26
CA ASP A 169 -13.60 -25.36 -13.52
C ASP A 169 -12.90 -26.47 -12.72
N PRO A 170 -12.28 -27.46 -13.41
CA PRO A 170 -11.52 -28.51 -12.76
C PRO A 170 -10.31 -27.99 -11.98
N GLN A 171 -9.86 -26.77 -12.25
CA GLN A 171 -8.74 -26.10 -11.59
C GLN A 171 -9.15 -25.40 -10.28
N PHE A 172 -10.45 -25.34 -9.97
CA PHE A 172 -10.93 -24.62 -8.79
C PHE A 172 -10.42 -25.19 -7.44
N PRO A 173 -10.37 -26.52 -7.22
CA PRO A 173 -9.76 -27.07 -6.01
C PRO A 173 -8.29 -26.63 -5.83
N GLN A 174 -7.51 -26.63 -6.91
CA GLN A 174 -6.11 -26.18 -6.94
C GLN A 174 -6.02 -24.68 -6.64
N PHE A 175 -6.95 -23.89 -7.15
CA PHE A 175 -7.06 -22.47 -6.81
C PHE A 175 -7.36 -22.25 -5.32
N ILE A 176 -8.26 -23.03 -4.72
CA ILE A 176 -8.53 -22.97 -3.28
C ILE A 176 -7.30 -23.39 -2.47
N GLN A 177 -6.62 -24.47 -2.87
CA GLN A 177 -5.36 -24.90 -2.27
C GLN A 177 -4.31 -23.78 -2.34
N HIS A 178 -4.14 -23.11 -3.49
CA HIS A 178 -3.26 -21.97 -3.64
C HIS A 178 -3.57 -20.79 -2.70
N ILE A 179 -4.85 -20.58 -2.35
CA ILE A 179 -5.26 -19.57 -1.36
C ILE A 179 -4.85 -20.02 0.05
N LEU A 180 -5.10 -21.29 0.39
CA LEU A 180 -4.77 -21.85 1.71
C LEU A 180 -3.25 -21.88 1.96
N GLU A 181 -2.46 -22.16 0.93
CA GLU A 181 -0.99 -22.21 0.97
C GLU A 181 -0.32 -20.84 0.89
N TYR A 182 -1.09 -19.76 0.68
CA TYR A 182 -0.57 -18.40 0.55
C TYR A 182 0.44 -18.00 1.66
N PRO A 183 0.21 -18.29 2.96
CA PRO A 183 1.14 -17.93 4.03
C PRO A 183 2.51 -18.58 3.90
N ASN A 184 2.58 -19.77 3.30
CA ASN A 184 3.82 -20.53 3.17
C ASN A 184 4.51 -20.23 1.84
N ARG A 185 3.72 -19.96 0.78
CA ARG A 185 4.21 -19.82 -0.59
C ARG A 185 4.56 -18.37 -0.99
N ALA A 186 3.68 -17.42 -0.68
CA ALA A 186 3.75 -16.06 -1.23
C ALA A 186 3.98 -14.99 -0.17
N LEU A 187 3.41 -15.16 1.03
CA LEU A 187 3.56 -14.20 2.12
C LEU A 187 5.02 -13.94 2.53
N PRO A 188 5.94 -14.93 2.58
CA PRO A 188 7.34 -14.67 2.96
C PRO A 188 8.07 -13.79 1.95
N ASP A 189 7.83 -14.03 0.65
CA ASP A 189 8.40 -13.24 -0.45
C ASP A 189 7.86 -11.80 -0.43
N VAL A 190 6.55 -11.62 -0.27
CA VAL A 190 5.93 -10.28 -0.13
C VAL A 190 6.51 -9.54 1.08
N LYS A 191 6.64 -10.21 2.24
CA LYS A 191 7.26 -9.65 3.45
C LYS A 191 8.70 -9.20 3.20
N THR A 192 9.47 -10.01 2.47
CA THR A 192 10.88 -9.74 2.17
C THR A 192 11.01 -8.50 1.29
N ARG A 193 10.17 -8.36 0.27
CA ARG A 193 10.14 -7.20 -0.63
C ARG A 193 9.60 -5.92 0.03
N LEU A 194 8.75 -6.04 1.04
CA LEU A 194 8.24 -4.88 1.81
C LEU A 194 9.28 -4.34 2.80
N ARG A 195 10.20 -5.18 3.30
CA ARG A 195 11.14 -4.84 4.37
C ARG A 195 11.97 -3.56 4.11
N PRO A 196 12.51 -3.32 2.90
CA PRO A 196 13.27 -2.09 2.62
C PRO A 196 12.44 -0.81 2.74
N TYR A 197 11.11 -0.91 2.61
CA TYR A 197 10.23 0.25 2.54
C TYR A 197 9.61 0.65 3.87
N LEU A 198 9.76 -0.15 4.93
CA LEU A 198 9.12 0.03 6.24
C LEU A 198 9.36 1.42 6.87
N ASN A 199 10.51 2.05 6.58
CA ASN A 199 10.86 3.38 7.11
C ASN A 199 10.66 4.52 6.11
N SER A 200 10.27 4.22 4.87
CA SER A 200 10.23 5.18 3.75
C SER A 200 8.85 5.37 3.14
N LYS A 201 7.92 4.46 3.39
CA LYS A 201 6.56 4.45 2.84
C LYS A 201 5.56 4.16 3.95
N ASP A 202 4.33 4.63 3.78
CA ASP A 202 3.25 4.30 4.70
C ASP A 202 2.80 2.86 4.41
N ILE A 203 3.07 1.94 5.33
CA ILE A 203 2.67 0.53 5.20
C ILE A 203 1.59 0.22 6.24
N ILE A 204 0.39 -0.07 5.75
CA ILE A 204 -0.79 -0.36 6.56
C ILE A 204 -1.06 -1.86 6.50
N TRP A 205 -0.96 -2.53 7.63
CA TRP A 205 -1.14 -3.98 7.74
C TRP A 205 -2.50 -4.33 8.35
N LEU A 206 -3.34 -5.03 7.60
CA LEU A 206 -4.70 -5.41 8.00
C LEU A 206 -4.78 -6.94 8.15
N LYS A 207 -4.82 -7.43 9.39
CA LYS A 207 -4.84 -8.87 9.72
C LYS A 207 -6.24 -9.40 9.97
N THR A 208 -7.16 -8.52 10.34
CA THR A 208 -8.55 -8.89 10.66
C THR A 208 -9.57 -8.10 9.86
N THR A 209 -10.80 -8.59 9.80
CA THR A 209 -11.92 -7.86 9.19
C THR A 209 -12.26 -6.58 9.97
N LYS A 210 -11.98 -6.58 11.27
CA LYS A 210 -12.09 -5.40 12.12
C LYS A 210 -11.08 -4.35 11.68
N ASP A 211 -9.81 -4.72 11.46
CA ASP A 211 -8.77 -3.81 10.98
C ASP A 211 -9.19 -3.13 9.66
N VAL A 212 -9.74 -3.92 8.72
CA VAL A 212 -10.25 -3.38 7.44
C VAL A 212 -11.37 -2.36 7.66
N THR A 213 -12.29 -2.67 8.58
CA THR A 213 -13.44 -1.78 8.88
C THR A 213 -12.99 -0.52 9.60
N ASP A 214 -12.10 -0.65 10.58
CA ASP A 214 -11.58 0.46 11.37
C ASP A 214 -10.70 1.37 10.50
N PHE A 215 -9.91 0.80 9.59
CA PHE A 215 -9.14 1.56 8.58
C PHE A 215 -10.04 2.39 7.66
N LEU A 216 -11.14 1.81 7.16
CA LEU A 216 -12.09 2.53 6.29
C LEU A 216 -12.88 3.64 7.02
N LYS A 217 -13.01 3.55 8.34
CA LYS A 217 -13.68 4.58 9.17
C LYS A 217 -12.72 5.66 9.64
N ALA A 218 -11.42 5.39 9.66
CA ALA A 218 -10.42 6.35 10.10
C ALA A 218 -10.31 7.50 9.08
N PRO A 219 -9.94 8.71 9.54
CA PRO A 219 -9.54 9.78 8.64
C PRO A 219 -8.32 9.33 7.81
N LEU A 220 -8.54 9.06 6.51
CA LEU A 220 -7.52 8.54 5.58
C LEU A 220 -6.45 9.58 5.20
N ASP A 221 -6.58 10.82 5.71
CA ASP A 221 -5.61 11.90 5.60
C ASP A 221 -4.52 11.83 6.69
N LYS A 222 -4.64 10.92 7.68
CA LYS A 222 -3.67 10.77 8.76
C LYS A 222 -2.85 9.48 8.60
N ARG A 223 -1.56 9.55 8.95
CA ARG A 223 -0.67 8.38 9.02
C ARG A 223 -1.29 7.33 9.93
N PHE A 224 -1.91 6.31 9.35
CA PHE A 224 -2.48 5.19 10.09
C PHE A 224 -1.36 4.18 10.36
N ILE A 225 -0.78 4.23 11.56
CA ILE A 225 0.18 3.22 12.01
C ILE A 225 -0.61 2.01 12.52
N ALA A 226 -0.98 1.10 11.61
CA ALA A 226 -1.46 -0.22 12.00
C ALA A 226 -0.25 -1.05 12.45
N HIS A 227 -0.23 -1.41 13.74
CA HIS A 227 0.76 -2.27 14.43
C HIS A 227 2.06 -2.57 13.68
N GLN A 228 3.09 -1.85 14.09
CA GLN A 228 4.50 -2.07 13.76
C GLN A 228 4.85 -3.56 13.91
N PHE A 229 5.61 -4.04 12.93
CA PHE A 229 6.01 -5.43 12.75
C PHE A 229 6.74 -5.98 13.99
N ASP A 230 6.31 -7.14 14.52
CA ASP A 230 7.19 -8.02 15.30
C ASP A 230 8.14 -8.73 14.32
N LEU A 231 9.22 -8.05 13.94
CA LEU A 231 10.37 -8.67 13.24
C LEU A 231 11.36 -9.21 14.27
N VAL A 232 10.95 -10.18 15.09
CA VAL A 232 11.89 -11.03 15.84
C VAL A 232 11.36 -12.47 15.85
N SER A 233 12.30 -13.40 15.70
CA SER A 233 12.15 -14.86 15.73
C SER A 233 11.87 -15.53 14.38
N GLN A 234 12.91 -15.55 13.52
CA GLN A 234 13.43 -16.87 13.14
C GLN A 234 14.20 -17.38 14.35
N ASN A 235 13.55 -18.22 15.16
CA ASN A 235 14.09 -19.18 16.13
C ASN A 235 13.21 -19.22 17.38
N GLY A 236 12.49 -20.34 17.53
CA GLY A 236 12.27 -21.03 18.80
C GLY A 236 11.54 -20.31 19.94
N SER A 237 10.44 -20.93 20.35
CA SER A 237 9.82 -20.85 21.68
C SER A 237 8.86 -19.68 21.93
N TYR A 238 7.60 -20.08 21.99
CA TYR A 238 6.44 -19.30 22.38
C TYR A 238 6.48 -19.02 23.89
N ARG A 239 6.44 -17.75 24.30
CA ARG A 239 6.01 -17.39 25.67
C ARG A 239 5.02 -16.23 25.60
N LYS A 240 3.74 -16.54 25.84
CA LYS A 240 2.71 -15.55 26.15
C LYS A 240 3.19 -14.75 27.37
N GLN A 241 3.30 -13.44 27.26
CA GLN A 241 3.22 -12.56 28.42
C GLN A 241 2.06 -11.58 28.27
N THR A 242 1.25 -11.65 29.30
CA THR A 242 -0.04 -11.04 29.57
C THR A 242 0.05 -9.56 29.88
N SER A 243 -0.96 -8.82 29.40
CA SER A 243 -1.70 -7.75 30.10
C SER A 243 -0.88 -6.70 30.86
N ALA A 244 -0.74 -5.51 30.26
CA ALA A 244 -0.49 -4.27 31.00
C ALA A 244 -1.83 -3.59 31.31
N LYS A 245 -2.24 -3.64 32.57
CA LYS A 245 -3.34 -2.86 33.15
C LYS A 245 -3.04 -1.37 33.02
N MET A 246 -4.04 -0.60 32.62
CA MET A 246 -4.14 0.83 32.92
C MET A 246 -4.24 1.00 34.44
N GLU A 247 -3.25 1.63 35.06
CA GLU A 247 -3.39 2.22 36.39
C GLU A 247 -3.77 3.68 36.24
N ILE A 248 -4.99 3.98 36.72
CA ILE A 248 -5.53 5.32 36.86
C ILE A 248 -4.90 5.91 38.13
N GLY A 249 -3.98 6.85 37.97
CA GLY A 249 -3.46 7.66 39.06
C GLY A 249 -4.58 8.54 39.63
N ARG A 250 -5.01 8.25 40.85
CA ARG A 250 -5.93 9.07 41.64
C ARG A 250 -5.10 9.98 42.56
N LEU A 251 -5.31 11.28 42.40
CA LEU A 251 -4.85 12.35 43.31
C LEU A 251 -5.51 12.22 44.70
N ARG A 252 -4.81 12.74 45.72
CA ARG A 252 -5.11 12.97 47.16
C ARG A 252 -4.19 12.14 48.07
N ASP A 253 -3.47 12.67 49.06
CA ASP A 253 -3.26 14.02 49.60
C ASP A 253 -1.81 14.08 50.12
#